data_AF-A0AAW0R064-F1
#
_entry.id   AF-A0AAW0R064-F1
#
_cell.length_a   1.000
_cell.length_b   1.000
_cell.length_c   1.000
_cell.angle_alpha   90.00
_cell.angle_beta   90.00
_cell.angle_gamma   90.00
#
_symmetry.space_group_name_H-M   'P 1'
#
loop_
_entity.id
_entity.type
_entity.pdbx_description
1 polymer ?
#
loop_
_entity_poly.entity_id
_entity_poly.type
_entity_poly.pdbx_seq_one_letter_code
_entity_poly.pdbx_strand_id
1 'polypeptide(L)'
;MTVNLTTLDAHEQPNPELKGTWKTYSRTEHADFVNHPDIDDLSIPEKAAEFQLAGSIPTETLLTAFRSLEGNDWQPSSDITNAPIYFHPLLPDSDVRFKPKDPDVHKPLSIKQVLDRRLSWVTLGGQYDWTNRVYPGQKPPEFPPDISGLLQTLFPETLAQAAIVNFYTPGDTMMMHRDVSEETDKGLVSLSIGCDALFMIAPNDYNARSSELEKEFGRNPYLLLRLRSGDAIYMTRDSRFAWHGVPKVLKGTCPDFLADWPAEEGKYEEWKGWMKNKRINLNVRQMRD
;
A
#
# COMPACT_ATOMS: atom_id res chain seq x y z
N MET A 1 -7.59 -16.52 -10.71
CA MET A 1 -6.45 -17.13 -11.42
C MET A 1 -6.02 -16.11 -12.43
N THR A 2 -4.74 -15.72 -12.47
CA THR A 2 -4.22 -14.94 -13.61
C THR A 2 -4.51 -15.75 -14.85
N VAL A 3 -5.41 -15.28 -15.70
CA VAL A 3 -5.70 -15.95 -16.97
C VAL A 3 -4.44 -15.80 -17.81
N ASN A 4 -3.78 -16.92 -18.10
CA ASN A 4 -2.66 -16.85 -19.02
C ASN A 4 -3.25 -16.71 -20.43
N LEU A 5 -2.85 -15.68 -21.17
CA LEU A 5 -3.25 -15.48 -22.55
C LEU A 5 -3.04 -16.75 -23.40
N THR A 6 -2.01 -17.55 -23.11
CA THR A 6 -1.74 -18.81 -23.83
C THR A 6 -2.66 -19.97 -23.44
N THR A 7 -3.48 -19.79 -22.40
CA THR A 7 -4.47 -20.79 -21.95
C THR A 7 -5.89 -20.47 -22.43
N LEU A 8 -6.08 -19.32 -23.08
CA LEU A 8 -7.34 -18.96 -23.71
C LEU A 8 -7.39 -19.53 -25.13
N ASP A 9 -8.53 -20.11 -25.50
CA ASP A 9 -8.79 -20.55 -26.86
C ASP A 9 -9.44 -19.39 -27.63
N ALA A 10 -8.76 -18.89 -28.66
CA ALA A 10 -9.27 -17.82 -29.53
C ALA A 10 -10.57 -18.21 -30.28
N HIS A 11 -10.91 -19.51 -30.32
CA HIS A 11 -12.13 -20.03 -30.93
C HIS A 11 -13.23 -20.37 -29.92
N GLU A 12 -12.98 -20.19 -28.62
CA GLU A 12 -13.98 -20.39 -27.57
C GLU A 12 -15.21 -19.53 -27.86
N GLN A 13 -16.38 -20.17 -27.87
CA GLN A 13 -17.65 -19.48 -28.14
C GLN A 13 -18.22 -18.94 -26.83
N PRO A 14 -18.82 -17.73 -26.83
CA PRO A 14 -19.56 -17.24 -25.68
C PRO A 14 -20.73 -18.17 -25.38
N ASN A 15 -21.18 -18.15 -24.13
CA ASN A 15 -22.34 -18.93 -23.73
C ASN A 15 -23.62 -18.53 -24.52
N PRO A 16 -24.64 -19.39 -24.60
CA PRO A 16 -25.84 -19.12 -25.40
C PRO A 16 -26.59 -17.85 -25.01
N GLU A 17 -26.56 -17.46 -23.74
CA GLU A 17 -27.23 -16.28 -23.21
C GLU A 17 -26.59 -15.00 -23.75
N LEU A 18 -25.27 -14.84 -23.57
CA LEU A 18 -24.51 -13.70 -24.08
C LEU A 18 -24.60 -13.63 -25.61
N LYS A 19 -24.54 -14.78 -26.29
CA LYS A 19 -24.75 -14.87 -27.73
C LYS A 19 -26.16 -14.46 -28.16
N GLY A 20 -27.16 -14.76 -27.33
CA GLY A 20 -28.55 -14.34 -27.51
C GLY A 20 -28.68 -12.83 -27.43
N THR A 21 -28.19 -12.22 -26.35
CA THR A 21 -28.18 -10.76 -26.15
C THR A 21 -27.46 -10.05 -27.29
N TRP A 22 -26.27 -10.53 -27.68
CA TRP A 22 -25.52 -9.96 -28.81
C TRP A 22 -26.33 -10.01 -30.12
N LYS A 23 -27.04 -11.12 -30.38
CA LYS A 23 -27.90 -11.26 -31.57
C LYS A 23 -29.10 -10.31 -31.55
N THR A 24 -29.64 -9.97 -30.38
CA THR A 24 -30.72 -8.98 -30.26
C THR A 24 -30.24 -7.63 -30.79
N TYR A 25 -29.10 -7.14 -30.31
CA TYR A 25 -28.54 -5.88 -30.78
C TYR A 25 -28.12 -5.95 -32.25
N SER A 26 -27.47 -7.05 -32.68
CA SER A 26 -27.06 -7.22 -34.09
C SER A 26 -28.22 -7.22 -35.08
N ARG A 27 -29.45 -7.51 -34.65
CA ARG A 27 -30.67 -7.51 -35.48
C ARG A 27 -31.53 -6.27 -35.29
N THR A 28 -31.16 -5.39 -34.36
CA THR A 28 -31.89 -4.16 -34.13
C THR A 28 -31.66 -3.23 -35.33
N GLU A 29 -32.73 -2.70 -35.90
CA GLU A 29 -32.62 -1.79 -37.05
C GLU A 29 -31.90 -0.50 -36.65
N HIS A 30 -31.14 0.08 -37.58
CA HIS A 30 -30.29 1.23 -37.28
C HIS A 30 -31.06 2.41 -36.66
N ALA A 31 -32.26 2.71 -37.17
CA ALA A 31 -33.09 3.81 -36.69
C ALA A 31 -33.51 3.63 -35.22
N ASP A 32 -33.71 2.39 -34.79
CA ASP A 32 -34.10 2.04 -33.43
C ASP A 32 -32.88 1.92 -32.49
N PHE A 33 -31.68 1.74 -33.06
CA PHE A 33 -30.46 1.54 -32.29
C PHE A 33 -29.74 2.83 -31.92
N VAL A 34 -29.76 3.88 -32.76
CA VAL A 34 -28.95 5.11 -32.55
C VAL A 34 -29.12 5.75 -31.17
N ASN A 35 -30.33 5.67 -30.59
CA ASN A 35 -30.63 6.23 -29.26
C ASN A 35 -31.10 5.15 -28.27
N HIS A 36 -30.65 3.90 -28.44
CA HIS A 36 -31.09 2.81 -27.59
C HIS A 36 -30.62 3.03 -26.14
N PRO A 37 -31.47 2.81 -25.11
CA PRO A 37 -31.14 3.11 -23.71
C PRO A 37 -29.96 2.29 -23.15
N ASP A 38 -29.71 1.13 -23.75
CA ASP A 38 -28.60 0.25 -23.38
C ASP A 38 -27.25 0.71 -23.96
N ILE A 39 -27.21 1.80 -24.74
CA ILE A 39 -25.95 2.38 -25.21
C ILE A 39 -25.35 3.26 -24.11
N ASP A 40 -24.14 2.89 -23.71
CA ASP A 40 -23.33 3.67 -22.78
C ASP A 40 -22.48 4.69 -23.55
N ASP A 41 -23.12 5.76 -24.01
CA ASP A 41 -22.48 6.85 -24.74
C ASP A 41 -21.84 7.86 -23.77
N LEU A 42 -20.50 7.94 -23.80
CA LEU A 42 -19.71 8.82 -22.95
C LEU A 42 -19.90 10.32 -23.26
N SER A 43 -20.55 10.67 -24.38
CA SER A 43 -20.96 12.05 -24.65
C SER A 43 -22.18 12.48 -23.83
N ILE A 44 -22.92 11.53 -23.26
CA ILE A 44 -24.07 11.76 -22.39
C ILE A 44 -23.59 11.82 -20.92
N PRO A 45 -23.72 12.95 -20.22
CA PRO A 45 -23.15 13.11 -18.88
C PRO A 45 -23.62 12.08 -17.84
N GLU A 46 -24.89 11.69 -17.90
CA GLU A 46 -25.48 10.71 -16.98
C GLU A 46 -24.85 9.32 -17.14
N LYS A 47 -24.61 8.90 -18.39
CA LYS A 47 -23.94 7.63 -18.72
C LYS A 47 -22.44 7.69 -18.44
N ALA A 48 -21.80 8.81 -18.75
CA ALA A 48 -20.38 9.02 -18.47
C ALA A 48 -20.05 8.92 -16.97
N ALA A 49 -21.00 9.28 -16.10
CA ALA A 49 -20.83 9.17 -14.65
C ALA A 49 -20.73 7.73 -14.13
N GLU A 50 -21.12 6.72 -14.93
CA GLU A 50 -20.96 5.30 -14.60
C GLU A 50 -19.50 4.81 -14.81
N PHE A 51 -18.70 5.58 -15.56
CA PHE A 51 -17.30 5.29 -15.86
C PHE A 51 -16.35 6.03 -14.93
N GLN A 52 -15.21 5.41 -14.67
CA GLN A 52 -14.13 6.00 -13.87
C GLN A 52 -13.00 6.44 -14.81
N LEU A 53 -12.53 7.67 -14.65
CA LEU A 53 -11.35 8.16 -15.39
C LEU A 53 -10.11 7.43 -14.86
N ALA A 54 -9.52 6.57 -15.68
CA ALA A 54 -8.33 5.77 -15.36
C ALA A 54 -7.02 6.46 -15.78
N GLY A 55 -7.10 7.48 -16.63
CA GLY A 55 -5.95 8.27 -17.07
C GLY A 55 -6.28 9.11 -18.30
N SER A 56 -5.26 9.68 -18.93
CA SER A 56 -5.40 10.40 -20.19
C SER A 56 -4.16 10.30 -21.07
N ILE A 57 -4.34 10.22 -22.38
CA ILE A 57 -3.27 10.38 -23.36
C ILE A 57 -3.06 11.89 -23.58
N PRO A 58 -1.85 12.42 -23.31
CA PRO A 58 -1.58 13.84 -23.49
C PRO A 58 -1.73 14.29 -24.94
N THR A 59 -2.17 15.53 -25.12
CA THR A 59 -2.33 16.18 -26.43
C THR A 59 -1.06 16.08 -27.29
N GLU A 60 0.11 16.33 -26.70
CA GLU A 60 1.39 16.22 -27.41
C GLU A 60 1.64 14.81 -27.95
N THR A 61 1.30 13.78 -27.18
CA THR A 61 1.42 12.38 -27.62
C THR A 61 0.49 12.09 -28.79
N LEU A 62 -0.74 12.60 -28.75
CA LEU A 62 -1.70 12.47 -29.86
C LEU A 62 -1.18 13.19 -31.12
N LEU A 63 -0.67 14.41 -30.98
CA LEU A 63 -0.10 15.18 -32.08
C LEU A 63 1.11 14.47 -32.72
N THR A 64 2.02 13.94 -31.90
CA THR A 64 3.14 13.13 -32.38
C THR A 64 2.64 11.89 -33.14
N ALA A 65 1.62 11.19 -32.62
CA ALA A 65 1.07 10.01 -33.25
C ALA A 65 0.42 10.34 -34.62
N PHE A 66 -0.39 11.39 -34.70
CA PHE A 66 -1.03 11.79 -35.96
C PHE A 66 -0.02 12.28 -37.00
N ARG A 67 0.99 13.07 -36.61
CA ARG A 67 2.08 13.47 -37.52
C ARG A 67 2.90 12.27 -38.02
N SER A 68 3.03 11.23 -37.22
CA SER A 68 3.69 9.99 -37.66
C SER A 68 2.90 9.26 -38.74
N LEU A 69 1.57 9.42 -38.77
CA LEU A 69 0.68 8.82 -39.76
C LEU A 69 0.54 9.69 -41.03
N GLU A 70 0.33 10.99 -40.86
CA GLU A 70 -0.03 11.95 -41.92
C GLU A 70 1.17 12.73 -42.48
N GLY A 71 2.30 12.71 -41.77
CA GLY A 71 3.51 13.49 -42.08
C GLY A 71 3.75 14.65 -41.13
N ASN A 72 5.02 15.06 -41.00
CA ASN A 72 5.45 16.05 -40.01
C ASN A 72 4.80 17.44 -40.18
N ASP A 73 4.39 17.78 -41.40
CA ASP A 73 3.75 19.07 -41.70
C ASP A 73 2.24 19.07 -41.41
N TRP A 74 1.67 17.92 -41.03
CA TRP A 74 0.26 17.82 -40.66
C TRP A 74 -0.05 18.63 -39.41
N GLN A 75 -1.17 19.35 -39.47
CA GLN A 75 -1.74 20.11 -38.36
C GLN A 75 -3.21 19.73 -38.20
N PRO A 76 -3.72 19.68 -36.96
CA PRO A 76 -5.10 19.32 -36.71
C PRO A 76 -6.04 20.43 -37.22
N SER A 77 -7.21 20.01 -37.72
CA SER A 77 -8.26 20.92 -38.17
C SER A 77 -9.10 21.51 -37.04
N SER A 78 -8.89 21.05 -35.80
CA SER A 78 -9.59 21.47 -34.58
C SER A 78 -8.67 21.29 -33.36
N ASP A 79 -9.03 21.92 -32.24
CA ASP A 79 -8.27 21.78 -31.00
C ASP A 79 -8.33 20.33 -30.49
N ILE A 80 -7.16 19.69 -30.43
CA ILE A 80 -7.00 18.40 -29.80
C ILE A 80 -6.77 18.62 -28.31
N THR A 81 -7.53 17.91 -27.49
CA THR A 81 -7.35 17.88 -26.04
C THR A 81 -6.86 16.50 -25.60
N ASN A 82 -6.53 16.36 -24.32
CA ASN A 82 -6.11 15.06 -23.78
C ASN A 82 -7.22 14.03 -23.98
N ALA A 83 -6.90 12.88 -24.56
CA ALA A 83 -7.88 11.81 -24.75
C ALA A 83 -8.05 11.05 -23.42
N PRO A 84 -9.26 11.00 -22.84
CA PRO A 84 -9.50 10.29 -21.59
C PRO A 84 -9.42 8.77 -21.79
N ILE A 85 -8.92 8.06 -20.78
CA ILE A 85 -8.94 6.61 -20.68
C ILE A 85 -9.93 6.24 -19.59
N TYR A 86 -10.96 5.47 -19.92
CA TYR A 86 -12.02 5.11 -18.98
C TYR A 86 -11.90 3.65 -18.53
N PHE A 87 -12.33 3.40 -17.30
CA PHE A 87 -12.54 2.09 -16.71
C PHE A 87 -14.00 1.95 -16.28
N HIS A 88 -14.56 0.76 -16.42
CA HIS A 88 -15.90 0.44 -15.92
C HIS A 88 -15.82 -0.85 -15.10
N PRO A 89 -16.47 -0.97 -13.92
CA PRO A 89 -16.38 -2.17 -13.07
C PRO A 89 -16.86 -3.49 -13.71
N LEU A 90 -17.62 -3.44 -14.81
CA LEU A 90 -17.95 -4.63 -15.60
C LEU A 90 -16.79 -5.14 -16.44
N LEU A 91 -15.78 -4.30 -16.70
CA LEU A 91 -14.53 -4.72 -17.32
C LEU A 91 -13.66 -5.44 -16.28
N PRO A 92 -12.92 -6.49 -16.68
CA PRO A 92 -12.10 -7.23 -15.74
C PRO A 92 -11.06 -6.33 -15.07
N ASP A 93 -10.99 -6.39 -13.74
CA ASP A 93 -9.90 -5.80 -12.96
C ASP A 93 -8.54 -6.31 -13.46
N SER A 94 -7.47 -5.53 -13.22
CA SER A 94 -6.09 -5.96 -13.43
C SER A 94 -5.89 -7.38 -12.89
N ASP A 95 -5.37 -8.29 -13.72
CA ASP A 95 -5.13 -9.69 -13.33
C ASP A 95 -3.99 -9.86 -12.33
N VAL A 96 -3.26 -8.79 -11.99
CA VAL A 96 -2.16 -8.85 -11.04
C VAL A 96 -2.70 -9.29 -9.67
N ARG A 97 -2.14 -10.40 -9.16
CA ARG A 97 -2.49 -10.98 -7.86
C ARG A 97 -1.23 -11.22 -7.05
N PHE A 98 -1.33 -10.94 -5.76
CA PHE A 98 -0.35 -11.41 -4.79
C PHE A 98 -0.52 -12.92 -4.64
N LYS A 99 0.50 -13.66 -5.07
CA LYS A 99 0.54 -15.12 -4.95
C LYS A 99 1.02 -15.47 -3.54
N PRO A 100 0.24 -16.26 -2.76
CA PRO A 100 0.67 -16.67 -1.44
C PRO A 100 1.83 -17.67 -1.53
N LYS A 101 2.63 -17.72 -0.46
CA LYS A 101 3.72 -18.70 -0.34
C LYS A 101 3.21 -20.14 -0.38
N ASP A 102 2.03 -20.37 0.21
CA ASP A 102 1.33 -21.64 0.19
C ASP A 102 -0.06 -21.44 -0.47
N PRO A 103 -0.21 -21.85 -1.74
CA PRO A 103 -1.46 -21.71 -2.49
C PRO A 103 -2.54 -22.71 -2.10
N ASP A 104 -2.20 -23.79 -1.38
CA ASP A 104 -3.17 -24.77 -0.89
C ASP A 104 -3.87 -24.26 0.38
N VAL A 105 -3.16 -23.43 1.17
CA VAL A 105 -3.69 -22.82 2.40
C VAL A 105 -4.37 -21.47 2.12
N HIS A 106 -3.85 -20.67 1.20
CA HIS A 106 -4.34 -19.32 0.94
C HIS A 106 -4.69 -19.08 -0.52
N LYS A 107 -5.76 -18.32 -0.77
CA LYS A 107 -6.11 -17.89 -2.13
C LYS A 107 -5.31 -16.63 -2.53
N PRO A 108 -4.95 -16.47 -3.82
CA PRO A 108 -4.38 -15.23 -4.33
C PRO A 108 -5.28 -14.03 -4.05
N LEU A 109 -4.67 -12.89 -3.73
CA LEU A 109 -5.36 -11.65 -3.39
C LEU A 109 -5.15 -10.58 -4.47
N SER A 110 -6.18 -9.79 -4.76
CA SER A 110 -6.02 -8.58 -5.57
C SER A 110 -5.28 -7.49 -4.80
N ILE A 111 -4.76 -6.48 -5.52
CA ILE A 111 -4.12 -5.31 -4.91
C ILE A 111 -5.08 -4.62 -3.94
N LYS A 112 -6.34 -4.45 -4.36
CA LYS A 112 -7.45 -3.97 -3.52
C LYS A 112 -7.57 -4.72 -2.20
N GLN A 113 -7.67 -6.04 -2.26
CA GLN A 113 -7.80 -6.88 -1.07
C GLN A 113 -6.59 -6.78 -0.15
N VAL A 114 -5.38 -6.70 -0.71
CA VAL A 114 -4.15 -6.53 0.06
C VAL A 114 -4.15 -5.21 0.79
N LEU A 115 -4.25 -4.08 0.08
CA LEU A 115 -4.10 -2.76 0.69
C LEU A 115 -5.25 -2.39 1.63
N ASP A 116 -6.48 -2.84 1.38
CA ASP A 116 -7.62 -2.48 2.24
C ASP A 116 -7.62 -3.28 3.54
N ARG A 117 -7.44 -4.61 3.47
CA ARG A 117 -7.79 -5.52 4.57
C ARG A 117 -6.75 -6.57 4.94
N ARG A 118 -5.73 -6.81 4.12
CA ARG A 118 -4.84 -7.97 4.32
C ARG A 118 -3.37 -7.61 4.52
N LEU A 119 -2.97 -6.38 4.22
CA LEU A 119 -1.62 -5.92 4.46
C LEU A 119 -1.44 -5.56 5.93
N SER A 120 -0.74 -6.43 6.66
CA SER A 120 -0.41 -6.22 8.08
C SER A 120 1.04 -5.81 8.26
N TRP A 121 1.96 -6.40 7.48
CA TRP A 121 3.37 -6.06 7.53
C TRP A 121 4.09 -6.37 6.21
N VAL A 122 5.23 -5.71 6.00
CA VAL A 122 6.19 -5.97 4.91
C VAL A 122 7.60 -5.91 5.50
N THR A 123 8.53 -6.69 4.96
CA THR A 123 9.94 -6.68 5.32
C THR A 123 10.80 -6.04 4.24
N LEU A 124 11.71 -5.12 4.62
CA LEU A 124 12.69 -4.50 3.73
C LEU A 124 14.10 -4.96 4.12
N GLY A 125 14.97 -5.18 3.14
CA GLY A 125 16.31 -5.71 3.37
C GLY A 125 16.26 -7.12 4.00
N GLY A 126 16.85 -7.28 5.18
CA GLY A 126 16.79 -8.51 5.96
C GLY A 126 15.37 -9.05 6.16
N GLN A 127 15.16 -10.31 5.79
CA GLN A 127 13.85 -10.97 5.84
C GLN A 127 13.70 -11.74 7.15
N TYR A 128 12.88 -11.22 8.07
CA TYR A 128 12.64 -11.87 9.35
C TYR A 128 11.81 -13.15 9.18
N ASP A 129 12.30 -14.28 9.69
CA ASP A 129 11.55 -15.53 9.74
C ASP A 129 10.69 -15.57 11.02
N TRP A 130 9.40 -15.29 10.88
CA TRP A 130 8.45 -15.30 12.00
C TRP A 130 8.30 -16.67 12.68
N THR A 131 8.49 -17.76 11.94
CA THR A 131 8.35 -19.13 12.45
C THR A 131 9.53 -19.48 13.33
N ASN A 132 10.74 -19.24 12.83
CA ASN A 132 11.98 -19.57 13.53
C ASN A 132 12.51 -18.43 14.43
N ARG A 133 11.92 -17.23 14.33
CA ARG A 133 12.25 -16.00 15.07
C ARG A 133 13.71 -15.56 14.90
N VAL A 134 14.23 -15.69 13.69
CA VAL A 134 15.63 -15.38 13.36
C VAL A 134 15.74 -14.63 12.03
N TYR A 135 16.87 -13.95 11.83
CA TYR A 135 17.30 -13.49 10.52
C TYR A 135 18.11 -14.60 9.81
N PRO A 136 17.62 -15.16 8.69
CA PRO A 136 18.33 -16.20 7.96
C PRO A 136 19.73 -15.74 7.51
N GLY A 137 20.67 -16.69 7.42
CA GLY A 137 22.03 -16.42 6.94
C GLY A 137 22.16 -16.19 5.43
N GLN A 138 21.05 -16.25 4.68
CA GLN A 138 21.04 -16.02 3.23
C GLN A 138 21.26 -14.53 2.94
N LYS A 139 21.83 -14.21 1.76
CA LYS A 139 21.99 -12.82 1.33
C LYS A 139 20.60 -12.16 1.26
N PRO A 140 20.34 -11.08 2.03
CA PRO A 140 19.05 -10.42 2.00
C PRO A 140 18.87 -9.63 0.68
N PRO A 141 17.62 -9.32 0.30
CA PRO A 141 17.33 -8.24 -0.63
C PRO A 141 18.05 -6.95 -0.25
N GLU A 142 18.30 -6.09 -1.24
CA GLU A 142 18.89 -4.79 -0.98
C GLU A 142 17.91 -3.93 -0.16
N PHE A 143 18.43 -3.24 0.85
CA PHE A 143 17.63 -2.29 1.62
C PHE A 143 17.45 -1.00 0.78
N PRO A 144 16.24 -0.43 0.68
CA PRO A 144 15.99 0.75 -0.15
C PRO A 144 16.96 1.91 0.16
N PRO A 145 17.73 2.40 -0.83
CA PRO A 145 18.84 3.33 -0.58
C PRO A 145 18.38 4.72 -0.15
N ASP A 146 17.20 5.16 -0.61
CA ASP A 146 16.55 6.42 -0.21
C ASP A 146 16.19 6.41 1.30
N ILE A 147 15.55 5.34 1.76
CA ILE A 147 15.21 5.15 3.18
C ILE A 147 16.49 4.99 4.01
N SER A 148 17.46 4.20 3.52
CA SER A 148 18.74 4.01 4.20
C SER A 148 19.50 5.33 4.37
N GLY A 149 19.58 6.15 3.33
CA GLY A 149 20.27 7.44 3.36
C GLY A 149 19.64 8.43 4.36
N LEU A 150 18.31 8.50 4.40
CA LEU A 150 17.60 9.28 5.41
C LEU A 150 17.94 8.82 6.83
N LEU A 151 17.85 7.51 7.09
CA LEU A 151 18.05 6.94 8.41
C LEU A 151 19.50 7.07 8.90
N GLN A 152 20.49 6.84 8.02
CA GLN A 152 21.89 7.01 8.36
C GLN A 152 22.24 8.47 8.68
N THR A 153 21.55 9.42 8.03
CA THR A 153 21.72 10.85 8.34
C THR A 153 21.19 11.20 9.72
N LEU A 154 20.04 10.64 10.12
CA LEU A 154 19.40 10.94 11.41
C LEU A 154 19.97 10.12 12.58
N PHE A 155 20.37 8.87 12.31
CA PHE A 155 20.78 7.88 13.31
C PHE A 155 22.07 7.16 12.86
N PRO A 156 23.21 7.88 12.78
CA PRO A 156 24.44 7.38 12.15
C PRO A 156 25.05 6.14 12.81
N GLU A 157 24.70 5.87 14.07
CA GLU A 157 25.19 4.72 14.83
C GLU A 157 24.49 3.40 14.48
N THR A 158 23.44 3.42 13.65
CA THR A 158 22.67 2.24 13.24
C THR A 158 22.60 2.13 11.72
N LEU A 159 23.15 1.06 11.16
CA LEU A 159 23.02 0.77 9.73
C LEU A 159 21.66 0.13 9.43
N ALA A 160 20.94 0.70 8.47
CA ALA A 160 19.67 0.13 8.00
C ALA A 160 19.93 -1.15 7.18
N GLN A 161 19.83 -2.30 7.82
CA GLN A 161 20.02 -3.61 7.18
C GLN A 161 18.71 -4.38 7.03
N ALA A 162 17.77 -4.20 7.96
CA ALA A 162 16.45 -4.81 7.91
C ALA A 162 15.40 -3.85 8.45
N ALA A 163 14.18 -3.94 7.94
CA ALA A 163 13.04 -3.26 8.53
C ALA A 163 11.77 -4.08 8.46
N ILE A 164 10.93 -3.91 9.46
CA ILE A 164 9.55 -4.38 9.46
C ILE A 164 8.65 -3.15 9.35
N VAL A 165 7.97 -3.04 8.22
CA VAL A 165 6.96 -2.02 7.97
C VAL A 165 5.62 -2.58 8.43
N ASN A 166 5.10 -2.09 9.54
CA ASN A 166 3.81 -2.52 10.07
C ASN A 166 2.70 -1.56 9.63
N PHE A 167 1.57 -2.11 9.20
CA PHE A 167 0.38 -1.38 8.77
C PHE A 167 -0.72 -1.62 9.79
N TYR A 168 -1.22 -0.54 10.37
CA TYR A 168 -2.28 -0.57 11.37
C TYR A 168 -3.49 0.25 10.93
N THR A 169 -4.66 -0.21 11.34
CA THR A 169 -5.95 0.48 11.28
C THR A 169 -6.46 0.64 12.72
N PRO A 170 -7.31 1.64 13.04
CA PRO A 170 -7.95 1.70 14.34
C PRO A 170 -8.62 0.39 14.75
N GLY A 171 -8.19 -0.17 15.88
CA GLY A 171 -8.58 -1.51 16.36
C GLY A 171 -7.40 -2.49 16.39
N ASP A 172 -6.39 -2.28 15.55
CA ASP A 172 -5.17 -3.10 15.56
C ASP A 172 -4.30 -2.75 16.77
N THR A 173 -3.62 -3.77 17.29
CA THR A 173 -2.72 -3.66 18.43
C THR A 173 -1.45 -4.47 18.19
N MET A 174 -0.34 -4.05 18.80
CA MET A 174 0.86 -4.86 18.92
C MET A 174 1.10 -5.15 20.40
N MET A 175 1.08 -6.43 20.77
CA MET A 175 1.31 -6.87 22.15
C MET A 175 2.71 -6.47 22.63
N MET A 176 2.87 -6.39 23.95
CA MET A 176 4.18 -6.12 24.53
C MET A 176 5.17 -7.23 24.15
N HIS A 177 6.30 -6.84 23.57
CA HIS A 177 7.36 -7.72 23.13
C HIS A 177 8.71 -7.04 23.29
N ARG A 178 9.77 -7.77 22.94
CA ARG A 178 11.13 -7.28 22.82
C ARG A 178 11.67 -7.73 21.47
N ASP A 179 12.39 -6.84 20.81
CA ASP A 179 13.13 -7.16 19.59
C ASP A 179 14.50 -7.69 20.02
N VAL A 180 14.74 -9.00 19.96
CA VAL A 180 15.98 -9.65 20.45
C VAL A 180 16.50 -10.72 19.48
N SER A 181 16.15 -10.59 18.21
CA SER A 181 16.52 -11.56 17.18
C SER A 181 17.76 -11.16 16.37
N GLU A 182 18.30 -9.97 16.62
CA GLU A 182 19.50 -9.42 16.01
C GLU A 182 20.76 -9.92 16.72
N GLU A 183 21.88 -10.01 16.00
CA GLU A 183 23.19 -10.45 16.52
C GLU A 183 24.01 -9.29 17.12
N THR A 184 23.47 -8.06 17.07
CA THR A 184 24.11 -6.83 17.55
C THR A 184 23.16 -6.02 18.43
N ASP A 185 23.70 -5.18 19.31
CA ASP A 185 22.97 -4.31 20.24
C ASP A 185 22.76 -2.87 19.72
N LYS A 186 23.07 -2.63 18.44
CA LYS A 186 22.79 -1.35 17.77
C LYS A 186 21.32 -0.95 17.92
N GLY A 187 21.10 0.36 17.91
CA GLY A 187 19.80 0.94 18.22
C GLY A 187 18.69 0.50 17.27
N LEU A 188 17.45 0.52 17.78
CA LEU A 188 16.25 0.33 16.97
C LEU A 188 15.65 1.68 16.64
N VAL A 189 15.43 1.95 15.36
CA VAL A 189 14.75 3.16 14.89
C VAL A 189 13.30 2.81 14.56
N SER A 190 12.35 3.54 15.12
CA SER A 190 10.92 3.35 14.87
C SER A 190 10.30 4.67 14.42
N LEU A 191 9.95 4.77 13.14
CA LEU A 191 9.27 5.94 12.57
C LEU A 191 7.75 5.72 12.55
N SER A 192 6.97 6.76 12.81
CA SER A 192 5.50 6.72 12.79
C SER A 192 4.96 7.64 11.70
N ILE A 193 4.09 7.14 10.83
CA ILE A 193 3.48 7.90 9.72
C ILE A 193 1.97 7.65 9.72
N GLY A 194 1.16 8.70 9.53
CA GLY A 194 -0.31 8.60 9.49
C GLY A 194 -0.97 8.82 10.86
N CYS A 195 -2.00 8.03 11.19
CA CYS A 195 -2.73 8.19 12.44
C CYS A 195 -1.82 8.06 13.68
N ASP A 196 -2.04 8.94 14.65
CA ASP A 196 -1.43 8.81 15.98
C ASP A 196 -1.62 7.42 16.60
N ALA A 197 -0.62 6.99 17.38
CA ALA A 197 -0.70 5.78 18.20
C ALA A 197 -0.24 6.02 19.63
N LEU A 198 -0.74 5.20 20.54
CA LEU A 198 -0.17 5.03 21.87
C LEU A 198 0.91 3.95 21.79
N PHE A 199 2.11 4.30 22.22
CA PHE A 199 3.26 3.41 22.34
C PHE A 199 3.62 3.27 23.82
N MET A 200 3.60 2.05 24.32
CA MET A 200 3.97 1.75 25.70
C MET A 200 5.39 1.19 25.72
N ILE A 201 6.23 1.68 26.63
CA ILE A 201 7.58 1.16 26.87
C ILE A 201 7.85 1.03 28.37
N ALA A 202 8.44 -0.08 28.76
CA ALA A 202 8.73 -0.43 30.14
C ALA A 202 10.13 -1.07 30.26
N PRO A 203 10.85 -0.87 31.38
CA PRO A 203 12.18 -1.46 31.59
C PRO A 203 12.20 -2.98 31.43
N ASN A 204 13.32 -3.54 30.96
CA ASN A 204 13.45 -4.98 30.71
C ASN A 204 13.19 -5.83 31.98
N ASP A 205 13.58 -5.32 33.14
CA ASP A 205 13.44 -5.92 34.47
C ASP A 205 12.16 -5.47 35.21
N TYR A 206 11.14 -5.03 34.48
CA TYR A 206 9.86 -4.52 35.01
C TYR A 206 9.30 -5.34 36.18
N ASN A 207 9.25 -6.68 36.05
CA ASN A 207 8.70 -7.54 37.09
C ASN A 207 9.48 -7.47 38.41
N ALA A 208 10.80 -7.28 38.34
CA ALA A 208 11.66 -7.21 39.52
C ALA A 208 11.64 -5.82 40.18
N ARG A 209 11.50 -4.75 39.38
CA ARG A 209 11.71 -3.37 39.85
C ARG A 209 10.47 -2.48 39.84
N SER A 210 9.33 -2.95 39.34
CA SER A 210 8.11 -2.14 39.17
C SER A 210 7.72 -1.38 40.44
N SER A 211 7.70 -2.04 41.61
CA SER A 211 7.36 -1.41 42.89
C SER A 211 8.41 -0.40 43.38
N GLU A 212 9.68 -0.61 43.06
CA GLU A 212 10.75 0.34 43.42
C GLU A 212 10.69 1.57 42.52
N LEU A 213 10.55 1.36 41.21
CA LEU A 213 10.41 2.42 40.21
C LEU A 213 9.17 3.28 40.46
N GLU A 214 8.05 2.66 40.85
CA GLU A 214 6.82 3.40 41.17
C GLU A 214 7.03 4.33 42.38
N LYS A 215 7.76 3.87 43.40
CA LYS A 215 8.12 4.70 44.57
C LYS A 215 9.14 5.78 44.22
N GLU A 216 10.15 5.45 43.43
CA GLU A 216 11.23 6.36 43.02
C GLU A 216 10.69 7.52 42.16
N PHE A 217 9.83 7.22 41.18
CA PHE A 217 9.34 8.20 40.21
C PHE A 217 7.95 8.74 40.52
N GLY A 218 7.22 8.18 41.50
CA GLY A 218 5.87 8.62 41.87
C GLY A 218 4.84 8.48 40.75
N ARG A 219 5.05 7.52 39.84
CA ARG A 219 4.20 7.26 38.68
C ARG A 219 4.30 5.79 38.27
N ASN A 220 3.41 5.36 37.38
CA ASN A 220 3.47 4.02 36.80
C ASN A 220 4.87 3.71 36.25
N PRO A 221 5.40 2.48 36.45
CA PRO A 221 6.75 2.08 36.06
C PRO A 221 6.90 1.81 34.56
N TYR A 222 6.19 2.57 33.73
CA TYR A 222 6.22 2.57 32.27
C TYR A 222 5.94 3.98 31.71
N LEU A 223 6.33 4.19 30.45
CA LEU A 223 5.95 5.37 29.68
C LEU A 223 4.89 4.98 28.66
N LEU A 224 3.85 5.81 28.56
CA LEU A 224 2.83 5.72 27.51
C LEU A 224 2.94 6.98 26.65
N LEU A 225 3.58 6.84 25.50
CA LEU A 225 3.88 7.92 24.58
C LEU A 225 2.78 8.00 23.52
N ARG A 226 2.32 9.21 23.20
CA ARG A 226 1.49 9.45 22.00
C ARG A 226 2.43 9.80 20.85
N LEU A 227 2.56 8.89 19.89
CA LEU A 227 3.33 9.10 18.67
C LEU A 227 2.43 9.68 17.60
N ARG A 228 2.86 10.79 17.00
CA ARG A 228 2.23 11.46 15.86
C ARG A 228 2.92 11.08 14.56
N SER A 229 2.31 11.44 13.44
CA SER A 229 2.99 11.32 12.15
C SER A 229 4.26 12.16 12.11
N GLY A 230 5.37 11.56 11.67
CA GLY A 230 6.71 12.16 11.65
C GLY A 230 7.55 11.88 12.90
N ASP A 231 6.96 11.41 14.00
CA ASP A 231 7.72 11.09 15.21
C ASP A 231 8.63 9.88 14.99
N ALA A 232 9.81 9.94 15.60
CA ALA A 232 10.79 8.86 15.64
C ALA A 232 11.11 8.48 17.09
N ILE A 233 11.15 7.18 17.38
CA ILE A 233 11.75 6.63 18.61
C ILE A 233 13.05 5.96 18.22
N TYR A 234 14.13 6.29 18.95
CA TYR A 234 15.41 5.61 18.84
C TYR A 234 15.75 4.90 20.15
N MET A 235 15.61 3.58 20.17
CA MET A 235 15.85 2.74 21.36
C MET A 235 17.27 2.19 21.34
N THR A 236 18.13 2.74 22.18
CA THR A 236 19.54 2.35 22.32
C THR A 236 19.87 1.97 23.75
N ARG A 237 21.02 1.30 23.95
CA ARG A 237 21.52 0.89 25.28
C ARG A 237 20.42 0.13 26.04
N ASP A 238 20.15 0.46 27.29
CA ASP A 238 19.15 -0.27 28.10
C ASP A 238 17.75 -0.28 27.48
N SER A 239 17.36 0.78 26.76
CA SER A 239 16.06 0.84 26.08
C SER A 239 15.96 -0.10 24.88
N ARG A 240 17.09 -0.56 24.32
CA ARG A 240 17.16 -1.56 23.23
C ARG A 240 16.49 -2.88 23.59
N PHE A 241 16.47 -3.20 24.89
CA PHE A 241 15.92 -4.44 25.45
C PHE A 241 14.60 -4.22 26.21
N ALA A 242 14.07 -3.00 26.19
CA ALA A 242 12.86 -2.65 26.90
C ALA A 242 11.64 -3.38 26.32
N TRP A 243 10.70 -3.75 27.19
CA TRP A 243 9.39 -4.21 26.75
C TRP A 243 8.66 -3.06 26.08
N HIS A 244 8.11 -3.28 24.90
CA HIS A 244 7.33 -2.26 24.22
C HIS A 244 6.19 -2.84 23.38
N GLY A 245 5.18 -2.01 23.11
CA GLY A 245 4.00 -2.40 22.33
C GLY A 245 3.16 -1.20 21.91
N VAL A 246 2.18 -1.47 21.06
CA VAL A 246 1.25 -0.46 20.54
C VAL A 246 -0.16 -0.85 20.98
N PRO A 247 -0.62 -0.42 22.17
CA PRO A 247 -1.95 -0.77 22.67
C PRO A 247 -3.09 -0.14 21.87
N LYS A 248 -2.86 0.95 21.12
CA LYS A 248 -3.95 1.64 20.42
C LYS A 248 -3.47 2.53 19.27
N VAL A 249 -4.19 2.48 18.15
CA VAL A 249 -4.17 3.49 17.08
C VAL A 249 -5.40 4.39 17.22
N LEU A 250 -5.19 5.71 17.16
CA LEU A 250 -6.25 6.71 17.33
C LEU A 250 -6.90 7.00 15.98
N LYS A 251 -8.22 6.79 15.88
CA LYS A 251 -8.97 7.07 14.65
C LYS A 251 -9.09 8.57 14.41
N GLY A 252 -8.98 9.00 13.15
CA GLY A 252 -9.25 10.38 12.75
C GLY A 252 -8.15 11.38 13.13
N THR A 253 -6.94 10.90 13.43
CA THR A 253 -5.78 11.74 13.75
C THR A 253 -4.71 11.73 12.66
N CYS A 254 -5.00 11.19 11.48
CA CYS A 254 -4.09 11.29 10.34
C CYS A 254 -3.99 12.76 9.90
N PRO A 255 -2.79 13.32 9.69
CA PRO A 255 -2.63 14.70 9.21
C PRO A 255 -3.23 14.90 7.82
N ASP A 256 -3.85 16.06 7.59
CA ASP A 256 -4.54 16.36 6.33
C ASP A 256 -3.63 16.24 5.10
N PHE A 257 -2.37 16.65 5.21
CA PHE A 257 -1.41 16.57 4.10
C PHE A 257 -1.03 15.12 3.71
N LEU A 258 -1.27 14.14 4.57
CA LEU A 258 -1.06 12.71 4.28
C LEU A 258 -2.36 11.97 4.00
N ALA A 259 -3.51 12.57 4.33
CA ALA A 259 -4.80 11.89 4.35
C ALA A 259 -5.14 11.27 2.99
N ASP A 260 -4.83 11.98 1.91
CA ASP A 260 -5.15 11.57 0.55
C ASP A 260 -4.02 10.76 -0.12
N TRP A 261 -2.82 10.69 0.46
CA TRP A 261 -1.73 9.83 -0.04
C TRP A 261 -2.20 8.36 -0.11
N PRO A 262 -1.86 7.61 -1.19
CA PRO A 262 -0.90 7.94 -2.26
C PRO A 262 -1.49 8.69 -3.46
N ALA A 263 -2.73 9.17 -3.41
CA ALA A 263 -3.35 9.90 -4.51
C ALA A 263 -2.74 11.31 -4.64
N GLU A 264 -1.82 11.47 -5.58
CA GLU A 264 -1.10 12.72 -5.84
C GLU A 264 -0.85 12.90 -7.34
N GLU A 265 -1.01 14.12 -7.85
CA GLU A 265 -0.74 14.49 -9.25
C GLU A 265 -1.45 13.59 -10.29
N GLY A 266 -2.67 13.14 -9.99
CA GLY A 266 -3.45 12.26 -10.85
C GLY A 266 -3.01 10.80 -10.85
N LYS A 267 -2.05 10.41 -10.00
CA LYS A 267 -1.61 9.02 -9.81
C LYS A 267 -2.33 8.42 -8.61
N TYR A 268 -2.65 7.13 -8.69
CA TYR A 268 -3.24 6.36 -7.59
C TYR A 268 -4.55 6.94 -7.02
N GLU A 269 -5.33 7.67 -7.82
CA GLU A 269 -6.56 8.35 -7.38
C GLU A 269 -7.59 7.40 -6.76
N GLU A 270 -7.63 6.13 -7.19
CA GLU A 270 -8.46 5.09 -6.60
C GLU A 270 -8.16 4.83 -5.10
N TRP A 271 -6.99 5.24 -4.61
CA TRP A 271 -6.52 5.11 -3.23
C TRP A 271 -6.65 6.40 -2.42
N LYS A 272 -7.31 7.42 -2.98
CA LYS A 272 -7.52 8.68 -2.27
C LYS A 272 -8.22 8.45 -0.93
N GLY A 273 -7.63 8.97 0.14
CA GLY A 273 -8.14 8.83 1.49
C GLY A 273 -7.73 7.55 2.20
N TRP A 274 -6.93 6.67 1.57
CA TRP A 274 -6.49 5.41 2.16
C TRP A 274 -5.77 5.61 3.49
N MET A 275 -4.90 6.63 3.59
CA MET A 275 -4.17 6.95 4.82
C MET A 275 -5.03 7.53 5.96
N LYS A 276 -6.26 8.01 5.72
CA LYS A 276 -7.12 8.65 6.73
C LYS A 276 -7.33 7.82 7.99
N ASN A 277 -7.34 6.49 7.83
CA ASN A 277 -7.52 5.54 8.92
C ASN A 277 -6.35 4.54 8.99
N LYS A 278 -5.15 4.92 8.55
CA LYS A 278 -3.98 4.05 8.59
C LYS A 278 -2.85 4.70 9.38
N ARG A 279 -2.10 3.84 10.06
CA ARG A 279 -0.79 4.16 10.61
C ARG A 279 0.21 3.19 10.00
N ILE A 280 1.30 3.73 9.49
CA ILE A 280 2.46 2.98 9.04
C ILE A 280 3.57 3.18 10.05
N ASN A 281 4.20 2.09 10.46
CA ASN A 281 5.38 2.12 11.31
C ASN A 281 6.54 1.45 10.58
N LEU A 282 7.63 2.18 10.42
CA LEU A 282 8.88 1.63 9.91
C LEU A 282 9.80 1.36 11.10
N ASN A 283 9.97 0.09 11.46
CA ASN A 283 10.91 -0.35 12.50
C ASN A 283 12.18 -0.88 11.83
N VAL A 284 13.29 -0.14 11.92
CA VAL A 284 14.57 -0.42 11.27
C VAL A 284 15.60 -0.88 12.28
N ARG A 285 16.41 -1.83 11.85
CA ARG A 285 17.44 -2.47 12.66
C ARG A 285 18.67 -2.86 11.86
N GLN A 286 19.78 -2.88 12.58
CA GLN A 286 21.01 -3.54 12.15
C GLN A 286 20.98 -4.98 12.66
N MET A 287 21.15 -5.95 11.77
CA MET A 287 21.12 -7.37 12.13
C MET A 287 22.48 -7.87 12.62
N ARG A 288 23.56 -7.38 12.02
CA ARG A 288 24.95 -7.81 12.23
C ARG A 288 25.90 -6.62 12.10
N ASP A 289 27.08 -6.72 12.71
CA ASP A 289 28.13 -5.69 12.63
C ASP A 289 28.76 -5.56 11.23
#